data_AF-A0A3R8HUC9-F1
#
_entry.id   AF-A0A3R8HUC9-F1
#
_cell.length_a   1.000
_cell.length_b   1.000
_cell.length_c   1.000
_cell.angle_alpha   90.00
_cell.angle_beta   90.00
_cell.angle_gamma   90.00
#
_symmetry.space_group_name_H-M   'P 1'
#
loop_
_entity.id
_entity.type
_entity.pdbx_description
1 polymer ?
#
loop_
_entity_poly.entity_id
_entity_poly.type
_entity_poly.pdbx_seq_one_letter_code
_entity_poly.pdbx_strand_id
1 'polypeptide(L)'
;MRIKCFSVRLKSLVSISEKAYKATAFDGSTAIIPKSQVVKADCGVHKSDAYWIQAWFLQKTDLQYSSKKCAYFDEDGNMLPSYTIKTHVPEKVTPRENNIIEELRK
;
A
#
# COMPACT_ATOMS: atom_id res chain seq x y z
N MET A 1 14.24 5.19 -10.13
CA MET A 1 13.09 6.02 -9.69
C MET A 1 12.25 5.26 -8.66
N ARG A 2 11.41 5.90 -7.83
CA ARG A 2 10.46 5.20 -6.92
C ARG A 2 9.02 5.38 -7.43
N ILE A 3 8.39 4.29 -7.86
CA ILE A 3 7.03 4.29 -8.40
C ILE A 3 6.06 3.81 -7.33
N LYS A 4 5.09 4.64 -6.97
CA LYS A 4 4.04 4.25 -6.02
C LYS A 4 2.96 3.43 -6.71
N CYS A 5 2.65 2.25 -6.17
CA CYS A 5 1.60 1.38 -6.67
C CYS A 5 0.60 1.03 -5.57
N PHE A 6 -0.64 0.75 -5.98
CA PHE A 6 -1.67 0.17 -5.12
C PHE A 6 -1.92 -1.28 -5.51
N SER A 7 -2.22 -2.12 -4.51
CA SER A 7 -2.75 -3.46 -4.74
C SER A 7 -4.25 -3.35 -5.02
N VAL A 8 -4.61 -3.54 -6.29
CA VAL A 8 -5.99 -3.45 -6.76
C VAL A 8 -6.55 -4.85 -6.92
N ARG A 9 -7.62 -5.15 -6.18
CA ARG A 9 -8.37 -6.38 -6.35
C ARG A 9 -9.34 -6.22 -7.51
N LEU A 10 -9.25 -7.12 -8.47
CA LEU A 10 -10.09 -7.07 -9.66
C LEU A 10 -10.94 -8.34 -9.72
N LYS A 11 -12.16 -8.18 -10.23
CA LYS A 11 -12.99 -9.31 -10.62
C LYS A 11 -12.44 -9.99 -11.86
N SER A 12 -11.90 -9.21 -12.79
CA SER A 12 -11.18 -9.72 -13.96
C SER A 12 -10.21 -8.70 -14.52
N LEU A 13 -9.12 -9.20 -15.11
CA LEU A 13 -8.16 -8.42 -15.90
C LEU A 13 -7.90 -9.16 -17.21
N VAL A 14 -8.42 -8.63 -18.32
CA VAL A 14 -8.38 -9.32 -19.63
C VAL A 14 -7.56 -8.52 -20.62
N SER A 15 -6.65 -9.17 -21.34
CA SER A 15 -5.90 -8.52 -22.43
C SER A 15 -6.85 -8.23 -23.58
N ILE A 16 -7.08 -6.95 -23.89
CA ILE A 16 -7.93 -6.53 -25.01
C ILE A 16 -7.10 -6.12 -26.24
N SER A 17 -5.83 -5.80 -26.04
CA SER A 17 -4.88 -5.54 -27.12
C SER A 17 -3.46 -5.88 -26.66
N GLU A 18 -2.48 -5.75 -27.56
CA GLU A 18 -1.07 -5.89 -27.22
C GLU A 18 -0.64 -4.89 -26.14
N LYS A 19 -1.26 -3.71 -26.10
CA LYS A 19 -0.85 -2.58 -25.24
C LYS A 19 -1.76 -2.32 -24.05
N ALA A 20 -2.93 -2.96 -23.97
CA ALA A 20 -3.90 -2.66 -22.93
C ALA A 20 -4.64 -3.89 -22.36
N TYR A 21 -4.99 -3.78 -21.08
CA TYR A 21 -5.93 -4.63 -20.38
C TYR A 21 -7.26 -3.92 -20.16
N LYS A 22 -8.35 -4.68 -20.14
CA LYS A 22 -9.63 -4.26 -19.55
C LYS A 22 -9.69 -4.80 -18.13
N ALA A 23 -9.71 -3.90 -17.15
CA ALA A 23 -9.91 -4.21 -15.75
C ALA A 23 -11.39 -4.05 -15.39
N THR A 24 -11.93 -5.01 -14.64
CA THR A 24 -13.28 -4.97 -14.07
C THR A 24 -13.17 -5.13 -12.57
N ALA A 25 -13.64 -4.15 -11.80
CA ALA A 25 -13.70 -4.22 -10.34
C ALA A 25 -14.93 -5.01 -9.87
N PHE A 26 -15.01 -5.27 -8.57
CA PHE A 26 -16.10 -6.06 -7.97
C PHE A 26 -17.45 -5.34 -7.94
N ASP A 27 -17.44 -4.01 -8.01
CA ASP A 27 -18.64 -3.18 -8.10
C ASP A 27 -19.20 -3.06 -9.54
N GLY A 28 -18.48 -3.62 -10.52
CA GLY A 28 -18.84 -3.53 -11.94
C GLY A 28 -18.22 -2.35 -12.69
N SER A 29 -17.50 -1.45 -12.01
CA SER A 29 -16.72 -0.40 -12.68
C SER A 29 -15.63 -1.03 -13.56
N THR A 30 -15.36 -0.41 -14.70
CA THR A 30 -14.38 -0.90 -15.67
C THR A 30 -13.44 0.20 -16.12
N ALA A 31 -12.18 -0.14 -16.36
CA ALA A 31 -11.20 0.78 -16.94
C ALA A 31 -10.29 0.06 -17.93
N ILE A 32 -9.81 0.81 -18.93
CA ILE A 32 -8.76 0.36 -19.85
C ILE A 32 -7.42 0.80 -19.26
N ILE A 33 -6.56 -0.17 -18.97
CA ILE A 33 -5.27 0.06 -18.32
C ILE A 33 -4.15 -0.33 -19.30
N PRO A 34 -3.22 0.57 -19.63
CA PRO A 34 -2.06 0.20 -20.42
C PRO A 34 -1.23 -0.86 -19.69
N LYS A 35 -0.67 -1.83 -20.41
CA LYS A 35 0.12 -2.91 -19.78
C LYS A 35 1.30 -2.39 -18.99
N SER A 36 1.90 -1.27 -19.41
CA SER A 36 3.00 -0.60 -18.70
C SER A 36 2.61 -0.05 -17.32
N GLN A 37 1.31 0.13 -17.05
CA GLN A 37 0.82 0.60 -15.74
C GLN A 37 0.55 -0.54 -14.76
N VAL A 38 0.58 -1.79 -15.23
CA VAL A 38 0.44 -2.99 -14.40
C VAL A 38 1.82 -3.59 -14.19
N VAL A 39 2.32 -3.55 -12.95
CA VAL A 39 3.68 -3.99 -12.63
C VAL A 39 3.74 -5.52 -12.55
N LYS A 40 2.91 -6.12 -11.69
CA LYS A 40 2.83 -7.58 -11.49
C LYS A 40 1.60 -7.97 -10.67
N ALA A 41 1.31 -9.27 -10.62
CA ALA A 41 0.32 -9.81 -9.70
C ALA A 41 0.77 -9.64 -8.23
N ASP A 42 -0.19 -9.39 -7.34
CA ASP A 42 0.01 -9.35 -5.89
C ASP A 42 -0.30 -10.72 -5.28
N CYS A 43 0.72 -11.56 -5.21
CA CYS A 43 0.63 -12.90 -4.62
C CYS A 43 0.37 -12.90 -3.10
N GLY A 44 0.40 -11.73 -2.44
CA GLY A 44 0.07 -11.59 -1.02
C GLY A 44 -1.43 -11.48 -0.75
N VAL A 45 -2.30 -11.63 -1.76
CA VAL A 45 -3.76 -11.66 -1.61
C VAL A 45 -4.26 -13.03 -2.06
N HIS A 46 -4.81 -13.81 -1.13
CA HIS A 46 -5.23 -15.20 -1.41
C HIS A 46 -6.72 -15.34 -1.77
N LYS A 47 -7.56 -14.34 -1.48
CA LYS A 47 -9.02 -14.42 -1.66
C LYS A 47 -9.51 -13.96 -3.03
N SER A 48 -8.66 -13.30 -3.80
CA SER A 48 -9.03 -12.68 -5.08
C SER A 48 -7.77 -12.35 -5.86
N ASP A 49 -7.87 -12.32 -7.18
CA ASP A 49 -6.81 -11.79 -8.02
C ASP A 49 -6.58 -10.31 -7.73
N ALA A 50 -5.32 -9.98 -7.44
CA ALA A 50 -4.89 -8.63 -7.15
C ALA A 50 -3.66 -8.31 -7.97
N TYR A 51 -3.52 -7.05 -8.35
CA TYR A 51 -2.43 -6.58 -9.20
C TYR A 51 -1.88 -5.27 -8.67
N TRP A 52 -0.56 -5.11 -8.78
CA TRP A 52 0.13 -3.86 -8.48
C TRP A 52 0.00 -2.93 -9.67
N ILE A 53 -0.78 -1.86 -9.49
CA ILE A 53 -1.05 -0.87 -10.54
C ILE A 53 -0.55 0.50 -10.07
N GLN A 54 0.04 1.27 -10.98
CA GLN A 54 0.62 2.57 -10.67
C GLN A 54 -0.45 3.55 -10.13
N ALA A 55 -0.13 4.18 -9.00
CA ALA A 55 -1.08 5.00 -8.24
C ALA A 55 -1.54 6.25 -8.98
N TRP A 56 -0.64 6.91 -9.72
CA TRP A 56 -0.95 8.14 -10.46
C TRP A 56 -1.93 7.89 -11.61
N PHE A 57 -1.89 6.70 -12.20
CA PHE A 57 -2.79 6.31 -13.28
C PHE A 57 -4.19 6.03 -12.74
N LEU A 58 -4.29 5.27 -11.64
CA LEU A 58 -5.56 4.92 -11.00
C LEU A 58 -6.39 6.15 -10.59
N GLN A 59 -5.72 7.22 -10.14
CA GLN A 59 -6.40 8.48 -9.77
C GLN A 59 -7.10 9.17 -10.95
N LYS A 60 -6.78 8.80 -12.19
CA LYS A 60 -7.36 9.35 -13.42
C LYS A 60 -8.43 8.44 -14.01
N THR A 61 -8.77 7.33 -13.34
CA THR A 61 -9.74 6.34 -13.82
C THR A 61 -10.93 6.24 -12.88
N ASP A 62 -12.09 5.91 -13.44
CA ASP A 62 -13.32 5.65 -12.65
C ASP A 62 -13.36 4.24 -12.05
N LEU A 63 -12.23 3.51 -12.07
CA LEU A 63 -12.14 2.18 -11.50
C LEU A 63 -12.18 2.27 -9.98
N GLN A 64 -13.01 1.45 -9.34
CA GLN A 64 -13.02 1.34 -7.90
C GLN A 64 -11.80 0.54 -7.42
N TYR A 65 -11.07 1.10 -6.43
CA TYR A 65 -9.94 0.42 -5.80
C TYR A 65 -9.74 0.87 -4.36
N SER A 66 -8.95 0.11 -3.60
CA SER A 66 -8.53 0.48 -2.25
C SER A 66 -7.10 1.02 -2.23
N SER A 67 -6.89 2.17 -1.60
CA SER A 67 -5.56 2.78 -1.39
C SER A 67 -4.82 2.25 -0.15
N LYS A 68 -5.44 1.32 0.61
CA LYS A 68 -4.91 0.83 1.90
C LYS A 68 -3.59 0.07 1.75
N LYS A 69 -3.49 -0.83 0.77
CA LYS A 69 -2.27 -1.62 0.52
C LYS A 69 -1.48 -0.94 -0.59
N CYS A 70 -0.40 -0.27 -0.22
CA CYS A 70 0.50 0.40 -1.16
C CYS A 70 1.94 -0.10 -0.99
N ALA A 71 2.70 -0.04 -2.08
CA ALA A 71 4.11 -0.40 -2.12
C ALA A 71 4.83 0.51 -3.12
N TYR A 72 6.15 0.59 -2.98
CA TYR A 72 7.02 1.28 -3.93
C TYR A 72 7.77 0.27 -4.77
N PHE A 73 7.93 0.58 -6.05
CA PHE A 73 8.65 -0.25 -7.02
C PHE A 73 9.78 0.56 -7.67
N ASP A 74 10.83 -0.13 -8.09
CA ASP A 74 11.82 0.43 -9.01
C ASP A 74 11.31 0.37 -10.46
N GLU A 75 12.15 0.77 -11.42
CA GLU A 75 11.84 0.75 -12.85
C GLU A 75 11.78 -0.67 -13.42
N ASP A 76 12.50 -1.61 -12.80
CA ASP A 76 12.55 -3.01 -13.19
C ASP A 76 11.37 -3.83 -12.63
N GLY A 77 10.53 -3.23 -11.78
CA GLY A 77 9.37 -3.87 -11.16
C GLY A 77 9.68 -4.64 -9.87
N ASN A 78 10.86 -4.45 -9.28
CA ASN A 78 11.20 -4.96 -7.96
C ASN A 78 10.58 -4.10 -6.87
N MET A 79 10.07 -4.77 -5.83
CA MET A 79 9.46 -4.08 -4.70
C MET A 79 10.55 -3.52 -3.79
N LEU A 80 10.46 -2.23 -3.47
CA LEU A 80 11.38 -1.55 -2.57
C LEU A 80 10.96 -1.77 -1.10
N PRO A 81 11.91 -1.90 -0.17
CA PRO A 81 11.61 -2.11 1.24
C PRO A 81 10.90 -0.89 1.84
N SER A 82 9.81 -1.14 2.57
CA SER A 82 9.13 -0.12 3.38
C SER A 82 9.73 -0.09 4.78
N TYR A 83 10.31 1.05 5.19
CA TYR A 83 10.74 1.27 6.56
C TYR A 83 9.84 2.30 7.24
N THR A 84 9.50 2.06 8.51
CA THR A 84 8.75 3.01 9.34
C THR A 84 9.72 3.60 10.36
N ILE A 85 10.06 4.87 10.21
CA ILE A 85 10.85 5.59 11.22
C ILE A 85 9.90 5.97 12.36
N LYS A 86 10.10 5.38 13.54
CA LYS A 86 9.39 5.79 14.77
C LYS A 86 10.34 6.65 15.60
N THR A 87 9.99 7.90 15.82
CA THR A 87 10.71 8.76 16.75
C THR A 87 10.12 8.55 18.15
N HIS A 88 10.92 8.03 19.08
CA HIS A 88 10.51 7.90 20.48
C HIS A 88 10.77 9.23 21.20
N VAL A 89 9.71 9.86 21.70
CA VAL A 89 9.82 11.00 22.61
C VAL A 89 9.78 10.45 24.04
N PRO A 90 10.86 10.57 24.83
CA PRO A 90 10.86 10.10 26.21
C PRO A 90 9.83 10.85 27.04
N GLU A 91 9.19 10.16 27.96
CA GLU A 91 8.32 10.80 28.95
C GLU A 91 9.16 11.75 29.82
N LYS A 92 8.69 12.98 29.98
CA LYS A 92 9.31 13.95 30.90
C LYS A 92 8.95 13.54 32.33
N VAL A 93 9.93 13.03 33.07
CA VAL A 93 9.81 12.80 34.50
C VAL A 93 9.88 14.15 35.20
N THR A 94 8.80 14.55 35.88
CA THR A 94 8.81 15.73 36.76
C THR A 94 9.55 15.39 38.07
N PRO A 95 10.25 16.36 38.69
CA PRO A 95 10.80 16.16 40.03
C PRO A 95 9.66 15.81 40.98
N ARG A 96 9.81 14.72 41.74
CA ARG A 96 8.88 14.42 42.85
C ARG A 96 9.20 15.39 44.00
N GLU A 97 8.16 15.98 44.59
CA GLU A 97 8.32 16.85 45.77
C GLU A 97 8.90 16.10 46.98
N ASN A 98 8.75 14.77 47.01
CA ASN A 98 9.24 13.94 48.10
C ASN A 98 9.66 12.54 47.60
N ASN A 99 10.79 12.06 48.11
CA ASN A 99 11.37 10.75 47.79
C ASN A 99 11.23 9.75 48.96
N ILE A 100 10.25 9.93 49.85
CA ILE A 100 9.96 8.94 50.89
C ILE A 100 9.51 7.63 50.21
N ILE A 101 10.28 6.58 50.46
CA ILE A 101 9.96 5.21 50.07
C ILE A 101 9.34 4.56 51.30
N GLU A 102 8.03 4.29 51.27
CA GLU A 102 7.29 3.69 52.40
C GLU A 102 7.90 2.36 52.85
N GLU A 103 8.50 1.60 51.93
CA GLU A 103 9.21 0.34 52.24
C GLU A 103 10.48 0.52 53.09
N LEU A 104 11.01 1.74 53.19
CA LEU A 104 12.20 2.06 54.00
C LEU A 104 11.84 2.71 55.35
N ARG A 105 10.55 2.83 55.69
CA ARG A 105 10.14 3.24 57.03
C ARG A 105 10.33 2.08 58.00
N LYS A 106 11.34 2.20 58.86
CA LYS A 106 11.54 1.36 60.06
C LYS A 106 10.63 1.79 61.19
#